data_AF-A0A0N4WJE4-F1
#
_entry.id   AF-A0A0N4WJE4-F1
#
_cell.length_a   1.000
_cell.length_b   1.000
_cell.length_c   1.000
_cell.angle_alpha   90.00
_cell.angle_beta   90.00
_cell.angle_gamma   90.00
#
_symmetry.space_group_name_H-M   'P 1'
#
loop_
_entity.id
_entity.type
_entity.pdbx_description
1 polymer ?
#
loop_
_entity_poly.entity_id
_entity_poly.type
_entity_poly.pdbx_seq_one_letter_code
_entity_poly.pdbx_strand_id
1 'polypeptide(L)'
;MLFSYRRTCQNLGIATISSVERQIERLPRACCSRQEVFSVKGERISAAQMEALEEIFRRVQFDALDFEYTFLDDDAAIALSEMLEFYESAHKLNLSFNKQITVRGWTDVFKSTSLHMLNLRYTSLSEKSLSALCRVLRGTPQPVLGCLHLENVNLYGKNLYSLVCALKYNTVLKELYLGENTLQSGDGAHLYQLIMNNTAIQMLDLRNNNLGDAGIAKICEALRNPDVVKKTSLTALVLWNNKITANGMDAVAAALCENSHLETLNIGSNPLGEMGVQRLRPALGGNVSNLHRIGLQSTQMNCQSAILLAECLADNSTLIRVDLRDNPGIGSAGLLALHSAMKINRSISLLNLDQSCILASNEDFRRYYEDIKHYCERNKGAVQQKIESGTADANIPSRTGSEEPMKEVEKQPDQAIPGKLL
;
A
#
# COMPACT_ATOMS: atom_id res chain seq x y z
N MET A 1 35.66 2.45 9.99
CA MET A 1 34.52 1.53 9.96
C MET A 1 34.86 0.23 9.24
N LEU A 2 35.21 0.25 7.94
CA LEU A 2 35.51 -0.96 7.17
C LEU A 2 36.57 -1.87 7.82
N PHE A 3 37.67 -1.28 8.31
CA PHE A 3 38.71 -2.04 9.03
C PHE A 3 38.16 -2.73 10.30
N SER A 4 37.34 -2.04 11.09
CA SER A 4 36.73 -2.59 12.30
C SER A 4 35.78 -3.75 11.97
N TYR A 5 34.91 -3.57 10.97
CA TYR A 5 34.02 -4.63 10.48
C TYR A 5 34.80 -5.87 10.04
N ARG A 6 35.79 -5.72 9.15
CA ARG A 6 36.63 -6.83 8.66
C ARG A 6 37.35 -7.55 9.80
N ARG A 7 37.89 -6.79 10.76
CA ARG A 7 38.57 -7.35 11.93
C ARG A 7 37.61 -8.13 12.82
N THR A 8 36.41 -7.63 13.06
CA THR A 8 35.38 -8.35 13.85
C THR A 8 34.96 -9.63 13.13
N CYS A 9 34.72 -9.60 11.82
CA CYS A 9 34.45 -10.82 11.04
C CYS A 9 35.58 -11.85 11.16
N GLN A 10 36.83 -11.41 11.07
CA GLN A 10 37.99 -12.28 11.24
C GLN A 10 38.07 -12.88 12.65
N ASN A 11 37.83 -12.09 13.69
CA ASN A 11 37.84 -12.54 15.08
C ASN A 11 36.73 -13.57 15.36
N LEU A 12 35.56 -13.39 14.73
CA LEU A 12 34.41 -14.30 14.84
C LEU A 12 34.50 -15.51 13.90
N GLY A 13 35.53 -15.59 13.05
CA GLY A 13 35.71 -16.70 12.11
C GLY A 13 34.66 -16.75 10.99
N ILE A 14 34.05 -15.62 10.64
CA ILE A 14 33.00 -15.51 9.62
C ILE A 14 33.50 -14.76 8.38
N ALA A 15 32.90 -15.06 7.22
CA ALA A 15 33.16 -14.32 6.00
C ALA A 15 32.52 -12.92 6.04
N THR A 16 33.20 -11.94 5.45
CA THR A 16 32.66 -10.60 5.22
C THR A 16 31.58 -10.62 4.13
N ILE A 17 30.57 -9.77 4.28
CA ILE A 17 29.49 -9.66 3.28
C ILE A 17 29.86 -8.56 2.28
N SER A 18 29.93 -8.92 1.00
CA SER A 18 30.37 -8.00 -0.07
C SER A 18 29.45 -6.79 -0.26
N SER A 19 28.14 -6.95 -0.04
CA SER A 19 27.19 -5.84 -0.08
C SER A 19 27.40 -4.86 1.08
N VAL A 20 27.79 -5.34 2.27
CA VAL A 20 28.09 -4.52 3.43
C VAL A 20 29.35 -3.69 3.20
N GLU A 21 30.43 -4.30 2.70
CA GLU A 21 31.67 -3.56 2.42
C GLU A 21 31.45 -2.42 1.42
N ARG A 22 30.74 -2.68 0.32
CA ARG A 22 30.38 -1.66 -0.68
C ARG A 22 29.56 -0.52 -0.10
N GLN A 23 28.66 -0.81 0.84
CA GLN A 23 27.87 0.22 1.51
C GLN A 23 28.74 1.07 2.44
N ILE A 24 29.60 0.44 3.25
CA ILE A 24 30.52 1.16 4.14
C ILE A 24 31.46 2.08 3.36
N GLU A 25 31.97 1.64 2.20
CA GLU A 25 32.86 2.44 1.36
C GLU A 25 32.18 3.69 0.77
N ARG A 26 30.85 3.65 0.60
CA ARG A 26 30.05 4.79 0.12
C ARG A 26 29.67 5.75 1.25
N LEU A 27 29.82 5.37 2.51
CA LEU A 27 29.47 6.22 3.64
C LEU A 27 30.43 7.42 3.73
N PRO A 28 29.91 8.62 4.04
CA PRO A 28 30.75 9.77 4.35
C PRO A 28 31.72 9.47 5.50
N ARG A 29 32.95 10.02 5.43
CA ARG A 29 33.95 9.86 6.51
C ARG A 29 33.50 10.46 7.85
N ALA A 30 32.62 11.47 7.80
CA ALA A 30 31.95 12.05 8.94
C ALA A 30 30.44 12.02 8.68
N CYS A 31 29.71 11.17 9.41
CA CYS A 31 28.25 11.11 9.34
C CYS A 31 27.68 12.01 10.44
N CYS A 32 27.32 13.25 10.08
CA CYS A 32 26.58 14.15 10.98
C CYS A 32 25.06 14.01 10.82
N SER A 33 24.61 13.19 9.87
CA SER A 33 23.19 12.94 9.59
C SER A 33 22.93 11.45 9.38
N ARG A 34 21.68 11.07 9.59
CA ARG A 34 21.13 9.75 9.27
C ARG A 34 21.29 9.47 7.78
N GLN A 35 21.65 8.24 7.43
CA GLN A 35 21.83 7.78 6.05
C GLN A 35 20.56 7.12 5.56
N GLU A 36 20.28 7.10 4.25
CA GLU A 36 18.97 6.66 3.76
C GLU A 36 18.66 5.18 4.07
N VAL A 37 19.49 4.24 3.58
CA VAL A 37 19.21 2.81 3.70
C VAL A 37 20.50 2.01 3.92
N PHE A 38 20.43 1.04 4.82
CA PHE A 38 21.37 -0.07 4.88
C PHE A 38 20.65 -1.38 4.57
N SER A 39 21.07 -2.10 3.53
CA SER A 39 20.41 -3.32 3.08
C SER A 39 21.37 -4.50 3.03
N VAL A 40 20.97 -5.60 3.65
CA VAL A 40 21.60 -6.92 3.52
C VAL A 40 20.61 -7.92 2.93
N LYS A 41 19.65 -7.43 2.14
CA LYS A 41 18.58 -8.24 1.55
C LYS A 41 19.13 -9.47 0.84
N GLY A 42 18.57 -10.63 1.17
CA GLY A 42 18.91 -11.93 0.61
C GLY A 42 20.21 -12.55 1.13
N GLU A 43 20.96 -11.86 1.99
CA GLU A 43 22.16 -12.40 2.64
C GLU A 43 21.77 -13.20 3.88
N ARG A 44 22.41 -14.34 4.13
CA ARG A 44 22.18 -15.09 5.37
C ARG A 44 22.87 -14.42 6.55
N ILE A 45 22.09 -13.96 7.53
CA ILE A 45 22.60 -13.26 8.71
C ILE A 45 22.37 -14.13 9.96
N SER A 46 23.44 -14.69 10.51
CA SER A 46 23.45 -15.32 11.85
C SER A 46 23.73 -14.28 12.94
N ALA A 47 23.61 -14.70 14.21
CA ALA A 47 23.99 -13.87 15.36
C ALA A 47 25.43 -13.34 15.28
N ALA A 48 26.40 -14.13 14.79
CA ALA A 48 27.78 -13.67 14.63
C ALA A 48 27.92 -12.62 13.51
N GLN A 49 27.16 -12.75 12.41
CA GLN A 49 27.11 -11.67 11.42
C GLN A 49 26.46 -10.41 12.02
N MET A 50 25.43 -10.54 12.85
CA MET A 50 24.78 -9.42 13.51
C MET A 50 25.74 -8.67 14.46
N GLU A 51 26.55 -9.40 15.23
CA GLU A 51 27.61 -8.82 16.07
C GLU A 51 28.63 -8.04 15.23
N ALA A 52 29.02 -8.55 14.06
CA ALA A 52 29.88 -7.80 13.16
C ALA A 52 29.18 -6.53 12.60
N LEU A 53 27.88 -6.59 12.32
CA LEU A 53 27.09 -5.43 11.87
C LEU A 53 26.94 -4.36 12.96
N GLU A 54 27.02 -4.71 14.24
CA GLU A 54 27.00 -3.74 15.34
C GLU A 54 28.11 -2.69 15.21
N GLU A 55 29.28 -3.06 14.68
CA GLU A 55 30.37 -2.12 14.42
C GLU A 55 29.96 -0.98 13.46
N ILE A 56 28.94 -1.20 12.64
CA ILE A 56 28.38 -0.20 11.74
C ILE A 56 27.33 0.62 12.48
N PHE A 57 26.34 -0.05 13.07
CA PHE A 57 25.17 0.59 13.68
C PHE A 57 25.50 1.43 14.91
N ARG A 58 26.56 1.09 15.67
CA ARG A 58 27.05 1.92 16.76
C ARG A 58 27.71 3.23 16.33
N ARG A 59 27.95 3.42 15.02
CA ARG A 59 28.64 4.59 14.45
C ARG A 59 27.79 5.39 13.47
N VAL A 60 26.82 4.74 12.82
CA VAL A 60 25.99 5.35 11.78
C VAL A 60 24.55 4.93 11.97
N GLN A 61 23.69 5.95 11.96
CA GLN A 61 22.24 5.80 11.98
C GLN A 61 21.69 5.83 10.56
N PHE A 62 20.65 5.06 10.31
CA PHE A 62 19.97 4.92 9.02
C PHE A 62 18.49 5.29 9.12
N ASP A 63 17.85 5.73 8.04
CA ASP A 63 16.39 5.91 8.00
C ASP A 63 15.73 4.55 7.94
N ALA A 64 16.27 3.64 7.12
CA ALA A 64 15.80 2.27 6.99
C ALA A 64 16.91 1.21 7.08
N LEU A 65 16.59 0.12 7.78
CA LEU A 65 17.32 -1.14 7.70
C LEU A 65 16.51 -2.17 6.94
N ASP A 66 17.14 -2.81 5.96
CA ASP A 66 16.52 -3.81 5.11
C ASP A 66 17.18 -5.18 5.28
N PHE A 67 16.50 -6.02 6.06
CA PHE A 67 16.82 -7.40 6.35
C PHE A 67 15.80 -8.34 5.69
N GLU A 68 15.29 -7.98 4.51
CA GLU A 68 14.40 -8.87 3.76
C GLU A 68 15.11 -10.17 3.38
N TYR A 69 14.45 -11.29 3.65
CA TYR A 69 14.91 -12.63 3.26
C TYR A 69 16.33 -12.96 3.75
N THR A 70 16.65 -12.59 4.99
CA THR A 70 17.98 -12.80 5.58
C THR A 70 18.12 -14.02 6.49
N PHE A 71 17.05 -14.81 6.60
CA PHE A 71 16.98 -16.01 7.43
C PHE A 71 17.33 -15.73 8.90
N LEU A 72 16.89 -14.58 9.43
CA LEU A 72 17.11 -14.24 10.84
C LEU A 72 16.42 -15.27 11.74
N ASP A 73 17.18 -15.78 12.69
CA ASP A 73 16.67 -16.51 13.84
C ASP A 73 16.34 -15.55 14.99
N ASP A 74 15.91 -16.11 16.11
CA ASP A 74 15.57 -15.33 17.29
C ASP A 74 16.76 -14.56 17.87
N ASP A 75 17.97 -15.15 17.90
CA ASP A 75 19.14 -14.52 18.52
C ASP A 75 19.62 -13.31 17.70
N ALA A 76 19.65 -13.45 16.37
CA ALA A 76 19.97 -12.34 15.48
C ALA A 76 18.89 -11.23 15.54
N ALA A 77 17.60 -11.59 15.63
CA ALA A 77 16.50 -10.63 15.77
C ALA A 77 16.55 -9.87 17.10
N ILE A 78 16.91 -10.55 18.20
CA ILE A 78 17.09 -9.92 19.52
C ILE A 78 18.25 -8.94 19.48
N ALA A 79 19.43 -9.34 18.98
CA ALA A 79 20.59 -8.46 18.86
C ALA A 79 20.27 -7.22 18.00
N LEU A 80 19.54 -7.40 16.89
CA LEU A 80 19.07 -6.27 16.08
C LEU A 80 18.15 -5.32 16.85
N SER A 81 17.26 -5.87 17.68
CA SER A 81 16.33 -5.09 18.50
C SER A 81 17.06 -4.27 19.56
N GLU A 82 18.06 -4.86 20.23
CA GLU A 82 18.92 -4.17 21.20
C GLU A 82 19.69 -3.01 20.54
N MET A 83 20.22 -3.22 19.33
CA MET A 83 20.91 -2.15 18.58
C MET A 83 19.96 -1.02 18.14
N LEU A 84 18.69 -1.33 17.86
CA LEU A 84 17.69 -0.31 17.53
C LEU A 84 17.30 0.52 18.75
N GLU A 85 17.25 -0.10 19.93
CA GLU A 85 16.93 0.58 21.19
C GLU A 85 18.10 1.42 21.70
N PHE A 86 19.33 0.87 21.68
CA PHE A 86 20.48 1.51 22.31
C PHE A 86 21.13 2.60 21.43
N TYR A 87 21.20 2.39 20.11
CA TYR A 87 21.86 3.33 19.18
C TYR A 87 20.89 4.17 18.35
N GLU A 88 19.57 3.93 18.45
CA GLU A 88 18.55 4.50 17.56
C GLU A 88 18.89 4.28 16.07
N SER A 89 19.39 3.08 15.79
CA SER A 89 20.02 2.73 14.52
C SER A 89 19.11 2.98 13.32
N ALA A 90 17.78 2.82 13.46
CA ALA A 90 16.82 3.19 12.42
C ALA A 90 15.40 3.44 12.90
N HIS A 91 14.61 4.08 12.03
CA HIS A 91 13.17 4.31 12.22
C HIS A 91 12.30 3.41 11.35
N LYS A 92 12.86 2.80 10.31
CA LYS A 92 12.16 1.89 9.41
C LYS A 92 12.88 0.56 9.39
N LEU A 93 12.14 -0.53 9.58
CA LEU A 93 12.71 -1.86 9.61
C LEU A 93 11.93 -2.81 8.71
N ASN A 94 12.64 -3.42 7.75
CA ASN A 94 12.10 -4.48 6.91
C ASN A 94 12.65 -5.85 7.35
N LEU A 95 11.77 -6.70 7.87
CA LEU A 95 12.05 -8.09 8.23
C LEU A 95 11.24 -9.08 7.39
N SER A 96 10.71 -8.63 6.25
CA SER A 96 9.89 -9.48 5.38
C SER A 96 10.63 -10.76 4.98
N PHE A 97 9.85 -11.82 4.75
CA PHE A 97 10.34 -13.16 4.39
C PHE A 97 11.24 -13.86 5.42
N ASN A 98 11.41 -13.33 6.63
CA ASN A 98 12.08 -14.04 7.73
C ASN A 98 11.11 -14.95 8.47
N LYS A 99 11.05 -16.22 8.06
CA LYS A 99 10.14 -17.23 8.63
C LYS A 99 10.67 -17.94 9.87
N GLN A 100 11.94 -17.76 10.22
CA GLN A 100 12.60 -18.47 11.33
C GLN A 100 12.45 -17.76 12.68
N ILE A 101 12.10 -16.47 12.68
CA ILE A 101 11.85 -15.71 13.91
C ILE A 101 10.59 -16.26 14.57
N THR A 102 10.74 -16.71 15.81
CA THR A 102 9.66 -17.23 16.64
C THR A 102 9.10 -16.13 17.55
N VAL A 103 8.19 -16.50 18.45
CA VAL A 103 7.66 -15.57 19.45
C VAL A 103 8.75 -14.92 20.30
N ARG A 104 9.89 -15.59 20.52
CA ARG A 104 11.00 -15.05 21.30
C ARG A 104 11.57 -13.81 20.62
N GLY A 105 12.07 -13.94 19.38
CA GLY A 105 12.62 -12.82 18.63
C GLY A 105 11.57 -11.73 18.34
N TRP A 106 10.34 -12.12 17.97
CA TRP A 106 9.28 -11.13 17.71
C TRP A 106 8.92 -10.30 18.93
N THR A 107 8.93 -10.89 20.13
CA THR A 107 8.61 -10.16 21.36
C THR A 107 9.60 -9.03 21.61
N ASP A 108 10.88 -9.22 21.29
CA ASP A 108 11.91 -8.20 21.45
C ASP A 108 11.86 -7.16 20.32
N VAL A 109 11.66 -7.58 19.06
CA VAL A 109 11.46 -6.66 17.93
C VAL A 109 10.31 -5.68 18.20
N PHE A 110 9.18 -6.17 18.71
CA PHE A 110 8.01 -5.32 18.97
C PHE A 110 8.19 -4.34 20.14
N LYS A 111 9.19 -4.52 21.02
CA LYS A 111 9.46 -3.56 22.10
C LYS A 111 10.13 -2.28 21.60
N SER A 112 10.68 -2.29 20.38
CA SER A 112 11.38 -1.13 19.83
C SER A 112 10.48 0.10 19.81
N THR A 113 10.94 1.17 20.46
CA THR A 113 10.19 2.42 20.65
C THR A 113 10.50 3.47 19.59
N SER A 114 11.52 3.25 18.76
CA SER A 114 11.99 4.19 17.73
C SER A 114 11.43 3.91 16.33
N LEU A 115 10.82 2.74 16.12
CA LEU A 115 10.31 2.33 14.81
C LEU A 115 9.01 3.06 14.45
N HIS A 116 9.07 3.80 13.34
CA HIS A 116 7.94 4.44 12.67
C HIS A 116 7.35 3.55 11.57
N MET A 117 8.15 2.67 10.96
CA MET A 117 7.70 1.66 10.01
C MET A 117 8.25 0.29 10.38
N LEU A 118 7.38 -0.72 10.38
CA LEU A 118 7.76 -2.12 10.52
C LEU A 118 7.13 -2.93 9.39
N ASN A 119 7.96 -3.66 8.67
CA ASN A 119 7.54 -4.53 7.59
C ASN A 119 7.78 -6.00 7.89
N LEU A 120 6.67 -6.75 8.02
CA LEU A 120 6.62 -8.15 8.41
C LEU A 120 6.04 -9.04 7.30
N ARG A 121 6.03 -8.57 6.04
CA ARG A 121 5.41 -9.32 4.94
C ARG A 121 5.96 -10.73 4.81
N TYR A 122 5.09 -11.70 4.55
CA TYR A 122 5.45 -13.12 4.36
C TYR A 122 6.29 -13.72 5.50
N THR A 123 6.14 -13.20 6.72
CA THR A 123 6.67 -13.81 7.94
C THR A 123 5.65 -14.75 8.56
N SER A 124 6.08 -15.59 9.50
CA SER A 124 5.19 -16.50 10.22
C SER A 124 4.86 -15.96 11.60
N LEU A 125 3.76 -15.21 11.72
CA LEU A 125 3.25 -14.76 13.02
C LEU A 125 2.36 -15.86 13.63
N SER A 126 2.89 -16.59 14.61
CA SER A 126 2.08 -17.48 15.44
C SER A 126 1.06 -16.68 16.26
N GLU A 127 0.00 -17.33 16.77
CA GLU A 127 -1.01 -16.68 17.63
C GLU A 127 -0.36 -15.97 18.84
N LYS A 128 0.71 -16.55 19.40
CA LYS A 128 1.46 -15.94 20.50
C LYS A 128 2.23 -14.69 20.06
N SER A 129 2.85 -14.73 18.88
CA SER A 129 3.58 -13.58 18.31
C SER A 129 2.62 -12.44 17.97
N LEU A 130 1.46 -12.77 17.39
CA LEU A 130 0.40 -11.80 17.13
C LEU A 130 -0.15 -11.20 18.43
N SER A 131 -0.34 -12.01 19.47
CA SER A 131 -0.74 -11.52 20.80
C SER A 131 0.30 -10.54 21.37
N ALA A 132 1.60 -10.81 21.19
CA ALA A 132 2.66 -9.89 21.58
C ALA A 132 2.58 -8.56 20.83
N LEU A 133 2.40 -8.59 19.50
CA LEU A 133 2.18 -7.39 18.67
C LEU A 133 0.95 -6.60 19.15
N CYS A 134 -0.18 -7.28 19.33
CA CYS A 134 -1.43 -6.68 19.80
C CYS A 134 -1.28 -6.01 21.18
N ARG A 135 -0.49 -6.59 22.08
CA ARG A 135 -0.21 -6.00 23.39
C ARG A 135 0.56 -4.70 23.27
N VAL A 136 1.55 -4.62 22.37
CA VAL A 136 2.31 -3.40 22.12
C VAL A 136 1.43 -2.34 21.46
N LEU A 137 0.66 -2.70 20.43
CA LEU A 137 -0.22 -1.75 19.72
C LEU A 137 -1.29 -1.12 20.63
N ARG A 138 -1.76 -1.84 21.66
CA ARG A 138 -2.70 -1.33 22.67
C ARG A 138 -2.01 -0.63 23.84
N GLY A 139 -0.73 -0.90 24.06
CA GLY A 139 0.01 -0.50 25.26
C GLY A 139 0.07 1.02 25.48
N THR A 140 0.39 1.42 26.71
CA THR A 140 0.61 2.80 27.10
C THR A 140 1.97 2.91 27.81
N PRO A 141 2.94 3.71 27.31
CA PRO A 141 2.87 4.53 26.10
C PRO A 141 2.76 3.69 24.81
N GLN A 142 2.09 4.24 23.80
CA GLN A 142 1.98 3.61 22.48
C GLN A 142 3.31 3.74 21.72
N PRO A 143 3.70 2.76 20.88
CA PRO A 143 4.87 2.90 20.01
C PRO A 143 4.62 4.02 18.98
N VAL A 144 5.67 4.67 18.49
CA VAL A 144 5.60 5.68 17.41
C VAL A 144 5.37 5.07 16.02
N LEU A 145 4.90 3.82 15.97
CA LEU A 145 4.72 3.02 14.76
C LEU A 145 3.56 3.55 13.92
N GLY A 146 3.89 4.36 12.92
CA GLY A 146 2.95 4.97 11.99
C GLY A 146 2.56 4.08 10.81
N CYS A 147 3.41 3.12 10.42
CA CYS A 147 3.20 2.25 9.27
C CYS A 147 3.50 0.79 9.59
N LEU A 148 2.57 -0.11 9.30
CA LEU A 148 2.69 -1.54 9.59
C LEU A 148 2.29 -2.39 8.38
N HIS A 149 3.27 -3.13 7.85
CA HIS A 149 3.06 -4.09 6.78
C HIS A 149 2.91 -5.50 7.34
N LEU A 150 1.73 -6.09 7.11
CA LEU A 150 1.32 -7.40 7.58
C LEU A 150 0.76 -8.24 6.43
N GLU A 151 1.22 -8.03 5.20
CA GLU A 151 0.75 -8.82 4.07
C GLU A 151 1.21 -10.27 4.17
N ASN A 152 0.29 -11.22 3.94
CA ASN A 152 0.54 -12.66 4.00
C ASN A 152 1.17 -13.13 5.32
N VAL A 153 0.49 -12.84 6.44
CA VAL A 153 0.90 -13.28 7.80
C VAL A 153 -0.25 -14.01 8.54
N ASN A 154 -1.18 -14.59 7.79
CA ASN A 154 -2.35 -15.34 8.28
C ASN A 154 -3.30 -14.53 9.19
N LEU A 155 -3.56 -13.26 8.84
CA LEU A 155 -4.50 -12.39 9.54
C LEU A 155 -5.93 -12.50 9.02
N TYR A 156 -6.58 -13.65 9.24
CA TYR A 156 -8.01 -13.85 8.97
C TYR A 156 -8.74 -14.38 10.22
N GLY A 157 -10.06 -14.27 10.26
CA GLY A 157 -10.90 -14.74 11.37
C GLY A 157 -10.46 -14.19 12.73
N LYS A 158 -10.18 -15.09 13.67
CA LYS A 158 -9.78 -14.74 15.05
C LYS A 158 -8.51 -13.89 15.11
N ASN A 159 -7.55 -14.11 14.20
CA ASN A 159 -6.30 -13.35 14.17
C ASN A 159 -6.57 -11.89 13.77
N LEU A 160 -7.36 -11.67 12.72
CA LEU A 160 -7.80 -10.32 12.35
C LEU A 160 -8.56 -9.65 13.50
N TYR A 161 -9.52 -10.36 14.10
CA TYR A 161 -10.29 -9.83 15.23
C TYR A 161 -9.40 -9.38 16.39
N SER A 162 -8.35 -10.14 16.70
CA SER A 162 -7.40 -9.82 17.78
C SER A 162 -6.64 -8.54 17.48
N LEU A 163 -6.19 -8.35 16.23
CA LEU A 163 -5.57 -7.12 15.77
C LEU A 163 -6.54 -5.92 15.84
N VAL A 164 -7.76 -6.08 15.34
CA VAL A 164 -8.81 -5.04 15.40
C VAL A 164 -9.09 -4.61 16.85
N CYS A 165 -9.17 -5.56 17.77
CA CYS A 165 -9.33 -5.27 19.20
C CYS A 165 -8.18 -4.44 19.78
N ALA A 166 -6.94 -4.68 19.33
CA ALA A 166 -5.78 -3.89 19.76
C ALA A 166 -5.80 -2.48 19.17
N LEU A 167 -6.17 -2.35 17.89
CA LEU A 167 -6.20 -1.08 17.17
C LEU A 167 -7.34 -0.15 17.59
N LYS A 168 -8.37 -0.65 18.28
CA LYS A 168 -9.48 0.17 18.80
C LYS A 168 -9.04 1.43 19.55
N TYR A 169 -7.95 1.35 20.32
CA TYR A 169 -7.43 2.47 21.11
C TYR A 169 -6.12 3.03 20.56
N ASN A 170 -5.62 2.48 19.45
CA ASN A 170 -4.37 2.94 18.85
C ASN A 170 -4.62 4.26 18.10
N THR A 171 -3.88 5.30 18.49
CA THR A 171 -4.02 6.66 17.93
C THR A 171 -2.87 7.05 17.00
N VAL A 172 -1.85 6.19 16.93
CA VAL A 172 -0.58 6.47 16.25
C VAL A 172 -0.56 5.90 14.83
N LEU A 173 -0.96 4.63 14.65
CA LEU A 173 -0.85 3.92 13.38
C LEU A 173 -1.71 4.60 12.30
N LYS A 174 -1.06 5.03 11.21
CA LYS A 174 -1.67 5.73 10.08
C LYS A 174 -1.84 4.83 8.86
N GLU A 175 -0.91 3.92 8.64
CA GLU A 175 -0.92 3.03 7.48
C GLU A 175 -0.92 1.58 7.91
N LEU A 176 -1.91 0.83 7.44
CA LEU A 176 -2.07 -0.58 7.75
C LEU A 176 -2.26 -1.40 6.47
N TYR A 177 -1.31 -2.30 6.21
CA TYR A 177 -1.35 -3.18 5.04
C TYR A 177 -1.69 -4.61 5.45
N LEU A 178 -2.86 -5.08 5.03
CA LEU A 178 -3.44 -6.41 5.32
C LEU A 178 -3.65 -7.24 4.05
N GLY A 179 -2.96 -6.91 2.96
CA GLY A 179 -3.08 -7.63 1.71
C GLY A 179 -2.68 -9.11 1.82
N GLU A 180 -3.17 -9.96 0.92
CA GLU A 180 -2.75 -11.37 0.81
C GLU A 180 -2.93 -12.20 2.10
N ASN A 181 -3.86 -11.83 2.98
CA ASN A 181 -4.15 -12.56 4.23
C ASN A 181 -5.30 -13.56 4.09
N THR A 182 -5.80 -13.78 2.88
CA THR A 182 -6.93 -14.68 2.58
C THR A 182 -8.23 -14.31 3.32
N LEU A 183 -8.44 -13.02 3.63
CA LEU A 183 -9.67 -12.54 4.27
C LEU A 183 -10.90 -12.98 3.50
N GLN A 184 -11.92 -13.49 4.18
CA GLN A 184 -13.17 -13.94 3.58
C GLN A 184 -14.26 -12.89 3.79
N SER A 185 -15.43 -13.08 3.16
CA SER A 185 -16.58 -12.19 3.33
C SER A 185 -17.00 -12.00 4.80
N GLY A 186 -16.89 -13.05 5.62
CA GLY A 186 -17.18 -12.99 7.06
C GLY A 186 -16.25 -12.03 7.84
N ASP A 187 -15.02 -11.84 7.38
CA ASP A 187 -14.06 -10.92 8.00
C ASP A 187 -14.45 -9.44 7.80
N GLY A 188 -15.37 -9.15 6.88
CA GLY A 188 -15.96 -7.81 6.71
C GLY A 188 -16.57 -7.26 7.99
N ALA A 189 -17.08 -8.11 8.88
CA ALA A 189 -17.58 -7.68 10.19
C ALA A 189 -16.46 -7.16 11.12
N HIS A 190 -15.26 -7.73 11.05
CA HIS A 190 -14.09 -7.25 11.81
C HIS A 190 -13.57 -5.94 11.23
N LEU A 191 -13.54 -5.80 9.89
CA LEU A 191 -13.17 -4.55 9.22
C LEU A 191 -14.18 -3.43 9.51
N TYR A 192 -15.48 -3.73 9.56
CA TYR A 192 -16.51 -2.80 10.04
C TYR A 192 -16.17 -2.28 11.44
N GLN A 193 -15.81 -3.18 12.37
CA GLN A 193 -15.43 -2.78 13.73
C GLN A 193 -14.15 -1.96 13.78
N LEU A 194 -13.17 -2.24 12.90
CA LEU A 194 -11.96 -1.43 12.80
C LEU A 194 -12.30 0.02 12.44
N ILE A 195 -13.09 0.22 11.39
CA ILE A 195 -13.46 1.54 10.87
C ILE A 195 -14.37 2.29 11.86
N MET A 196 -15.28 1.60 12.54
CA MET A 196 -16.16 2.21 13.55
C MET A 196 -15.39 2.81 14.75
N ASN A 197 -14.30 2.16 15.13
CA ASN A 197 -13.63 2.42 16.40
C ASN A 197 -12.30 3.16 16.25
N ASN A 198 -11.55 2.95 15.16
CA ASN A 198 -10.25 3.58 14.96
C ASN A 198 -10.41 4.91 14.21
N THR A 199 -9.79 5.97 14.72
CA THR A 199 -9.82 7.32 14.13
C THR A 199 -8.47 7.77 13.58
N ALA A 200 -7.43 6.93 13.68
CA ALA A 200 -6.06 7.29 13.35
C ALA A 200 -5.62 6.80 11.97
N ILE A 201 -6.10 5.63 11.54
CA ILE A 201 -5.72 5.02 10.26
C ILE A 201 -6.18 5.93 9.12
N GLN A 202 -5.25 6.25 8.24
CA GLN A 202 -5.41 7.07 7.04
C GLN A 202 -5.42 6.23 5.77
N MET A 203 -4.68 5.12 5.75
CA MET A 203 -4.61 4.21 4.62
C MET A 203 -4.80 2.76 5.09
N LEU A 204 -5.75 2.08 4.46
CA LEU A 204 -6.03 0.66 4.68
C LEU A 204 -5.90 -0.12 3.36
N ASP A 205 -4.91 -1.01 3.30
CA ASP A 205 -4.70 -1.91 2.15
C ASP A 205 -5.24 -3.31 2.46
N LEU A 206 -6.21 -3.76 1.66
CA LEU A 206 -6.88 -5.06 1.73
C LEU A 206 -6.71 -5.86 0.42
N ARG A 207 -5.71 -5.55 -0.42
CA ARG A 207 -5.52 -6.19 -1.73
C ARG A 207 -5.37 -7.71 -1.66
N ASN A 208 -5.71 -8.41 -2.74
CA ASN A 208 -5.49 -9.85 -2.89
C ASN A 208 -6.11 -10.67 -1.74
N ASN A 209 -7.39 -10.40 -1.43
CA ASN A 209 -8.17 -11.11 -0.43
C ASN A 209 -9.46 -11.66 -1.09
N ASN A 210 -10.39 -12.20 -0.31
CA ASN A 210 -11.65 -12.81 -0.78
C ASN A 210 -12.88 -12.17 -0.11
N LEU A 211 -12.87 -10.84 0.09
CA LEU A 211 -13.96 -10.14 0.77
C LEU A 211 -15.30 -10.29 0.03
N GLY A 212 -15.28 -10.24 -1.31
CA GLY A 212 -16.48 -10.29 -2.15
C GLY A 212 -17.49 -9.19 -1.83
N ASP A 213 -18.68 -9.29 -2.42
CA ASP A 213 -19.73 -8.27 -2.30
C ASP A 213 -20.24 -8.09 -0.85
N ALA A 214 -20.34 -9.19 -0.09
CA ALA A 214 -20.78 -9.14 1.30
C ALA A 214 -19.74 -8.48 2.22
N GLY A 215 -18.45 -8.71 1.99
CA GLY A 215 -17.38 -8.09 2.76
C GLY A 215 -17.28 -6.58 2.50
N ILE A 216 -17.33 -6.16 1.23
CA ILE A 216 -17.32 -4.72 0.89
C ILE A 216 -18.57 -4.00 1.39
N ALA A 217 -19.74 -4.65 1.36
CA ALA A 217 -20.97 -4.06 1.92
C ALA A 217 -20.80 -3.69 3.40
N LYS A 218 -20.10 -4.52 4.20
CA LYS A 218 -19.80 -4.22 5.60
C LYS A 218 -18.82 -3.07 5.78
N ILE A 219 -17.80 -2.98 4.93
CA ILE A 219 -16.87 -1.84 4.94
C ILE A 219 -17.62 -0.55 4.62
N CYS A 220 -18.45 -0.55 3.57
CA CYS A 220 -19.27 0.58 3.16
C CYS A 220 -20.31 0.98 4.23
N GLU A 221 -20.91 0.02 4.93
CA GLU A 221 -21.80 0.28 6.07
C GLU A 221 -21.09 1.11 7.16
N ALA A 222 -19.83 0.79 7.48
CA ALA A 222 -19.04 1.56 8.44
C ALA A 222 -18.67 2.95 7.92
N LEU A 223 -18.26 3.05 6.64
CA LEU A 223 -17.85 4.31 6.02
C LEU A 223 -18.98 5.35 5.95
N ARG A 224 -20.23 4.88 5.88
CA ARG A 224 -21.45 5.71 5.84
C ARG A 224 -21.96 6.11 7.22
N ASN A 225 -21.45 5.48 8.28
CA ASN A 225 -21.93 5.73 9.61
C ASN A 225 -21.65 7.21 10.01
N PRO A 226 -22.67 8.01 10.37
CA PRO A 226 -22.49 9.43 10.66
C PRO A 226 -21.49 9.73 11.78
N ASP A 227 -21.35 8.83 12.75
CA ASP A 227 -20.37 8.97 13.83
C ASP A 227 -18.95 8.69 13.38
N VAL A 228 -18.77 7.85 12.35
CA VAL A 228 -17.48 7.59 11.71
C VAL A 228 -17.09 8.76 10.82
N VAL A 229 -18.00 9.24 9.97
CA VAL A 229 -17.72 10.34 9.02
C VAL A 229 -17.23 11.60 9.73
N LYS A 230 -17.64 11.87 10.98
CA LYS A 230 -17.20 13.05 11.75
C LYS A 230 -15.78 12.97 12.32
N LYS A 231 -15.20 11.77 12.42
CA LYS A 231 -13.96 11.53 13.21
C LYS A 231 -12.91 10.69 12.49
N THR A 232 -13.27 10.07 11.37
CA THR A 232 -12.38 9.18 10.65
C THR A 232 -11.22 9.97 10.04
N SER A 233 -10.02 9.37 10.04
CA SER A 233 -8.89 9.88 9.26
C SER A 233 -8.68 9.09 7.97
N LEU A 234 -9.52 8.09 7.68
CA LEU A 234 -9.34 7.18 6.56
C LEU A 234 -9.60 7.90 5.23
N THR A 235 -8.52 8.14 4.47
CA THR A 235 -8.54 8.83 3.19
C THR A 235 -8.23 7.90 2.02
N ALA A 236 -7.63 6.74 2.27
CA ALA A 236 -7.25 5.79 1.22
C ALA A 236 -7.65 4.34 1.56
N LEU A 237 -8.33 3.68 0.61
CA LEU A 237 -8.77 2.30 0.71
C LEU A 237 -8.39 1.52 -0.55
N VAL A 238 -7.61 0.44 -0.37
CA VAL A 238 -7.19 -0.45 -1.47
C VAL A 238 -7.88 -1.80 -1.32
N LEU A 239 -8.65 -2.18 -2.34
CA LEU A 239 -9.47 -3.39 -2.43
C LEU A 239 -9.16 -4.18 -3.72
N TRP A 240 -7.97 -3.97 -4.27
CA TRP A 240 -7.52 -4.66 -5.48
C TRP A 240 -7.68 -6.17 -5.36
N ASN A 241 -8.23 -6.84 -6.38
CA ASN A 241 -8.38 -8.30 -6.43
C ASN A 241 -9.03 -8.89 -5.17
N ASN A 242 -10.31 -8.58 -4.95
CA ASN A 242 -11.10 -9.02 -3.80
C ASN A 242 -12.35 -9.84 -4.15
N LYS A 243 -12.51 -10.24 -5.41
CA LYS A 243 -13.71 -10.92 -5.95
C LYS A 243 -15.00 -10.10 -5.77
N ILE A 244 -14.88 -8.77 -5.76
CA ILE A 244 -16.03 -7.86 -5.73
C ILE A 244 -16.63 -7.81 -7.12
N THR A 245 -17.95 -7.85 -7.23
CA THR A 245 -18.67 -7.81 -8.51
C THR A 245 -19.48 -6.51 -8.62
N ALA A 246 -20.24 -6.37 -9.71
CA ALA A 246 -21.20 -5.27 -9.85
C ALA A 246 -22.17 -5.16 -8.66
N ASN A 247 -22.50 -6.27 -7.97
CA ASN A 247 -23.47 -6.25 -6.88
C ASN A 247 -23.00 -5.46 -5.64
N GLY A 248 -21.69 -5.40 -5.40
CA GLY A 248 -21.13 -4.59 -4.32
C GLY A 248 -21.09 -3.09 -4.60
N MET A 249 -21.26 -2.67 -5.87
CA MET A 249 -21.02 -1.28 -6.28
C MET A 249 -22.07 -0.28 -5.80
N ASP A 250 -23.30 -0.71 -5.52
CA ASP A 250 -24.30 0.19 -4.92
C ASP A 250 -23.87 0.63 -3.51
N ALA A 251 -23.29 -0.30 -2.74
CA ALA A 251 -22.77 0.02 -1.40
C ALA A 251 -21.56 0.96 -1.48
N VAL A 252 -20.67 0.75 -2.45
CA VAL A 252 -19.53 1.63 -2.71
C VAL A 252 -20.00 3.02 -3.13
N ALA A 253 -20.94 3.13 -4.06
CA ALA A 253 -21.48 4.40 -4.51
C ALA A 253 -22.14 5.18 -3.35
N ALA A 254 -22.98 4.52 -2.56
CA ALA A 254 -23.58 5.14 -1.38
C ALA A 254 -22.54 5.62 -0.36
N ALA A 255 -21.49 4.81 -0.13
CA ALA A 255 -20.39 5.21 0.76
C ALA A 255 -19.63 6.42 0.25
N LEU A 256 -19.35 6.50 -1.05
CA LEU A 256 -18.65 7.65 -1.65
C LEU A 256 -19.49 8.93 -1.64
N CYS A 257 -20.82 8.83 -1.73
CA CYS A 257 -21.71 10.00 -1.66
C CYS A 257 -21.87 10.54 -0.22
N GLU A 258 -21.81 9.67 0.79
CA GLU A 258 -22.05 10.04 2.19
C GLU A 258 -20.75 10.28 2.98
N ASN A 259 -19.62 9.75 2.52
CA ASN A 259 -18.32 9.92 3.14
C ASN A 259 -17.51 11.03 2.46
N SER A 260 -17.26 12.12 3.18
CA SER A 260 -16.51 13.28 2.69
C SER A 260 -14.98 13.18 2.87
N HIS A 261 -14.45 12.08 3.40
CA HIS A 261 -13.02 11.94 3.75
C HIS A 261 -12.27 11.02 2.79
N LEU A 262 -12.94 10.07 2.14
CA LEU A 262 -12.26 9.11 1.28
C LEU A 262 -11.85 9.77 -0.05
N GLU A 263 -10.54 9.95 -0.22
CA GLU A 263 -9.94 10.57 -1.41
C GLU A 263 -9.40 9.56 -2.41
N THR A 264 -9.03 8.36 -1.97
CA THR A 264 -8.46 7.32 -2.82
C THR A 264 -9.17 5.99 -2.64
N LEU A 265 -9.67 5.45 -3.75
CA LEU A 265 -10.28 4.12 -3.80
C LEU A 265 -9.65 3.33 -4.95
N ASN A 266 -9.02 2.21 -4.64
CA ASN A 266 -8.55 1.27 -5.66
C ASN A 266 -9.35 -0.04 -5.59
N ILE A 267 -10.16 -0.31 -6.60
CA ILE A 267 -10.98 -1.53 -6.73
C ILE A 267 -10.62 -2.33 -7.99
N GLY A 268 -9.41 -2.14 -8.52
CA GLY A 268 -8.93 -2.88 -9.70
C GLY A 268 -8.86 -4.41 -9.49
N SER A 269 -8.74 -5.15 -10.59
CA SER A 269 -8.82 -6.62 -10.63
C SER A 269 -10.06 -7.21 -9.94
N ASN A 270 -11.19 -6.50 -9.97
CA ASN A 270 -12.49 -7.00 -9.54
C ASN A 270 -13.44 -7.05 -10.75
N PRO A 271 -14.20 -8.14 -10.98
CA PRO A 271 -15.08 -8.27 -12.14
C PRO A 271 -16.34 -7.37 -12.04
N LEU A 272 -16.16 -6.06 -12.22
CA LEU A 272 -17.23 -5.07 -12.12
C LEU A 272 -18.11 -5.06 -13.39
N GLY A 273 -17.47 -5.14 -14.56
CA GLY A 273 -18.15 -5.04 -15.85
C GLY A 273 -18.90 -3.72 -16.03
N GLU A 274 -19.80 -3.70 -17.01
CA GLU A 274 -20.64 -2.55 -17.31
C GLU A 274 -21.58 -2.16 -16.16
N MET A 275 -22.25 -3.15 -15.57
CA MET A 275 -23.18 -2.93 -14.47
C MET A 275 -22.50 -2.30 -13.26
N GLY A 276 -21.24 -2.66 -12.97
CA GLY A 276 -20.50 -2.07 -11.87
C GLY A 276 -20.23 -0.57 -12.07
N VAL A 277 -19.81 -0.18 -13.28
CA VAL A 277 -19.60 1.24 -13.62
C VAL A 277 -20.92 2.02 -13.61
N GLN A 278 -22.00 1.42 -14.13
CA GLN A 278 -23.33 2.02 -14.07
C GLN A 278 -23.77 2.33 -12.64
N ARG A 279 -23.52 1.40 -11.70
CA ARG A 279 -23.86 1.59 -10.27
C ARG A 279 -22.96 2.59 -9.56
N LEU A 280 -21.72 2.78 -10.02
CA LEU A 280 -20.82 3.82 -9.51
C LEU A 280 -21.17 5.23 -10.00
N ARG A 281 -21.97 5.36 -11.07
CA ARG A 281 -22.35 6.64 -11.69
C ARG A 281 -22.81 7.72 -10.70
N PRO A 282 -23.66 7.45 -9.68
CA PRO A 282 -24.11 8.48 -8.74
C PRO A 282 -22.98 9.10 -7.90
N ALA A 283 -21.90 8.35 -7.67
CA ALA A 283 -20.75 8.83 -6.89
C ALA A 283 -19.70 9.53 -7.75
N LEU A 284 -19.51 9.07 -8.99
CA LEU A 284 -18.54 9.64 -9.93
C LEU A 284 -19.09 10.83 -10.72
N GLY A 285 -20.40 10.85 -10.96
CA GLY A 285 -21.12 11.97 -11.56
C GLY A 285 -21.56 13.00 -10.52
N GLY A 286 -21.72 14.26 -10.94
CA GLY A 286 -22.35 15.30 -10.11
C GLY A 286 -21.47 15.89 -8.99
N ASN A 287 -20.19 15.51 -8.90
CA ASN A 287 -19.22 16.09 -7.95
C ASN A 287 -19.63 15.97 -6.47
N VAL A 288 -20.36 14.90 -6.13
CA VAL A 288 -20.85 14.65 -4.75
C VAL A 288 -19.77 14.02 -3.87
N SER A 289 -18.90 13.18 -4.45
CA SER A 289 -17.83 12.51 -3.70
C SER A 289 -16.56 13.36 -3.60
N ASN A 290 -15.84 13.24 -2.47
CA ASN A 290 -14.50 13.84 -2.28
C ASN A 290 -13.38 12.98 -2.90
N LEU A 291 -13.72 12.12 -3.87
CA LEU A 291 -12.78 11.17 -4.42
C LEU A 291 -11.85 11.87 -5.42
N HIS A 292 -10.54 11.80 -5.18
CA HIS A 292 -9.50 12.35 -6.03
C HIS A 292 -8.86 11.27 -6.91
N ARG A 293 -8.87 10.01 -6.49
CA ARG A 293 -8.19 8.91 -7.17
C ARG A 293 -9.06 7.66 -7.21
N ILE A 294 -9.26 7.13 -8.40
CA ILE A 294 -9.97 5.86 -8.60
C ILE A 294 -9.16 4.87 -9.46
N GLY A 295 -8.98 3.66 -8.94
CA GLY A 295 -8.37 2.54 -9.66
C GLY A 295 -9.43 1.56 -10.16
N LEU A 296 -9.54 1.42 -11.48
CA LEU A 296 -10.46 0.50 -12.19
C LEU A 296 -9.70 -0.41 -13.17
N GLN A 297 -8.39 -0.56 -13.02
CA GLN A 297 -7.57 -1.43 -13.87
C GLN A 297 -8.08 -2.88 -13.79
N SER A 298 -8.13 -3.59 -14.91
CA SER A 298 -8.58 -4.99 -14.98
C SER A 298 -9.95 -5.25 -14.34
N THR A 299 -10.94 -4.38 -14.55
CA THR A 299 -12.28 -4.52 -13.98
C THR A 299 -13.32 -5.11 -14.94
N GLN A 300 -12.86 -5.71 -16.04
CA GLN A 300 -13.68 -6.26 -17.13
C GLN A 300 -14.58 -5.20 -17.78
N MET A 301 -14.11 -3.95 -17.83
CA MET A 301 -14.80 -2.87 -18.52
C MET A 301 -14.88 -3.14 -20.04
N ASN A 302 -16.05 -2.86 -20.61
CA ASN A 302 -16.33 -2.93 -22.03
C ASN A 302 -16.49 -1.51 -22.63
N CYS A 303 -16.80 -1.43 -23.92
CA CYS A 303 -17.01 -0.15 -24.61
C CYS A 303 -18.13 0.68 -23.96
N GLN A 304 -19.23 0.04 -23.59
CA GLN A 304 -20.38 0.72 -22.99
C GLN A 304 -20.04 1.29 -21.60
N SER A 305 -19.29 0.54 -20.80
CA SER A 305 -18.82 0.99 -19.49
C SER A 305 -17.84 2.16 -19.61
N ALA A 306 -16.98 2.17 -20.65
CA ALA A 306 -16.09 3.30 -20.93
C ALA A 306 -16.87 4.56 -21.34
N ILE A 307 -17.94 4.43 -22.13
CA ILE A 307 -18.82 5.55 -22.49
C ILE A 307 -19.52 6.10 -21.24
N LEU A 308 -20.09 5.23 -20.40
CA LEU A 308 -20.72 5.64 -19.13
C LEU A 308 -19.72 6.36 -18.20
N LEU A 309 -18.49 5.85 -18.11
CA LEU A 309 -17.45 6.51 -17.34
C LEU A 309 -17.10 7.88 -17.95
N ALA A 310 -16.93 7.97 -19.28
CA ALA A 310 -16.64 9.21 -19.97
C ALA A 310 -17.70 10.30 -19.72
N GLU A 311 -18.99 9.94 -19.71
CA GLU A 311 -20.08 10.84 -19.31
C GLU A 311 -19.87 11.39 -17.89
N CYS A 312 -19.46 10.55 -16.95
CA CYS A 312 -19.17 10.98 -15.59
C CYS A 312 -17.94 11.90 -15.53
N LEU A 313 -16.87 11.55 -16.26
CA LEU A 313 -15.61 12.28 -16.22
C LEU A 313 -15.69 13.66 -16.90
N ALA A 314 -16.54 13.84 -17.91
CA ALA A 314 -16.63 15.10 -18.66
C ALA A 314 -16.89 16.32 -17.75
N ASP A 315 -17.83 16.16 -16.81
CA ASP A 315 -18.25 17.22 -15.87
C ASP A 315 -17.68 17.03 -14.45
N ASN A 316 -16.87 16.00 -14.22
CA ASN A 316 -16.24 15.79 -12.93
C ASN A 316 -15.12 16.83 -12.69
N SER A 317 -15.10 17.42 -11.51
CA SER A 317 -14.12 18.42 -11.07
C SER A 317 -13.30 17.96 -9.85
N THR A 318 -13.60 16.80 -9.27
CA THR A 318 -12.96 16.27 -8.05
C THR A 318 -11.86 15.27 -8.37
N LEU A 319 -12.09 14.36 -9.32
CA LEU A 319 -11.14 13.34 -9.75
C LEU A 319 -9.92 13.97 -10.41
N ILE A 320 -8.76 13.56 -9.92
CA ILE A 320 -7.43 13.98 -10.38
C ILE A 320 -6.75 12.84 -11.11
N ARG A 321 -6.96 11.58 -10.68
CA ARG A 321 -6.34 10.39 -11.27
C ARG A 321 -7.33 9.26 -11.46
N VAL A 322 -7.30 8.67 -12.65
CA VAL A 322 -8.14 7.52 -13.02
C VAL A 322 -7.25 6.47 -13.66
N ASP A 323 -7.35 5.21 -13.23
CA ASP A 323 -6.61 4.10 -13.83
C ASP A 323 -7.54 3.09 -14.49
N LEU A 324 -7.40 2.92 -15.81
CA LEU A 324 -8.25 2.07 -16.66
C LEU A 324 -7.48 0.97 -17.38
N ARG A 325 -6.19 0.78 -17.07
CA ARG A 325 -5.33 -0.22 -17.72
C ARG A 325 -5.92 -1.62 -17.67
N ASP A 326 -5.46 -2.53 -18.52
CA ASP A 326 -5.88 -3.94 -18.54
C ASP A 326 -7.39 -4.16 -18.70
N ASN A 327 -8.08 -3.24 -19.37
CA ASN A 327 -9.49 -3.39 -19.74
C ASN A 327 -9.63 -3.50 -21.28
N PRO A 328 -9.33 -4.67 -21.88
CA PRO A 328 -9.32 -4.84 -23.33
C PRO A 328 -10.67 -4.63 -24.01
N GLY A 329 -11.76 -4.70 -23.24
CA GLY A 329 -13.11 -4.48 -23.72
C GLY A 329 -13.45 -3.03 -24.02
N ILE A 330 -12.65 -2.04 -23.60
CA ILE A 330 -12.91 -0.61 -23.84
C ILE A 330 -13.04 -0.33 -25.34
N GLY A 331 -12.08 -0.84 -26.14
CA GLY A 331 -12.11 -0.71 -27.60
C GLY A 331 -12.07 0.74 -28.10
N SER A 332 -12.09 0.91 -29.43
CA SER A 332 -11.87 2.22 -30.06
C SER A 332 -12.99 3.23 -29.78
N ALA A 333 -14.24 2.78 -29.72
CA ALA A 333 -15.38 3.64 -29.44
C ALA A 333 -15.39 4.12 -27.97
N GLY A 334 -15.05 3.24 -27.01
CA GLY A 334 -14.88 3.63 -25.61
C GLY A 334 -13.72 4.61 -25.44
N LEU A 335 -12.60 4.40 -26.14
CA LEU A 335 -11.47 5.33 -26.12
C LEU A 335 -11.83 6.70 -26.72
N LEU A 336 -12.58 6.74 -27.82
CA LEU A 336 -13.06 7.98 -28.41
C LEU A 336 -13.97 8.76 -27.44
N ALA A 337 -14.81 8.07 -26.67
CA ALA A 337 -15.63 8.69 -25.64
C ALA A 337 -14.76 9.29 -24.51
N LEU A 338 -13.77 8.54 -24.01
CA LEU A 338 -12.82 9.04 -23.02
C LEU A 338 -12.03 10.24 -23.53
N HIS A 339 -11.55 10.19 -24.78
CA HIS A 339 -10.89 11.32 -25.45
C HIS A 339 -11.79 12.57 -25.49
N SER A 340 -13.05 12.40 -25.89
CA SER A 340 -14.02 13.48 -25.97
C SER A 340 -14.31 14.09 -24.59
N ALA A 341 -14.42 13.27 -23.55
CA ALA A 341 -14.57 13.73 -22.18
C ALA A 341 -13.35 14.53 -21.70
N MET A 342 -12.13 14.02 -21.94
CA MET A 342 -10.88 14.67 -21.54
C MET A 342 -10.62 16.02 -22.23
N LYS A 343 -11.17 16.21 -23.44
CA LYS A 343 -11.14 17.51 -24.13
C LYS A 343 -11.78 18.61 -23.29
N ILE A 344 -12.89 18.28 -22.61
CA ILE A 344 -13.69 19.21 -21.80
C ILE A 344 -13.20 19.24 -20.34
N ASN A 345 -12.94 18.07 -19.75
CA ASN A 345 -12.55 17.93 -18.35
C ASN A 345 -11.30 18.74 -17.98
N ARG A 346 -11.33 19.43 -16.83
CA ARG A 346 -10.22 20.30 -16.36
C ARG A 346 -9.55 19.85 -15.07
N SER A 347 -9.98 18.75 -14.44
CA SER A 347 -9.45 18.28 -13.15
C SER A 347 -8.47 17.13 -13.29
N ILE A 348 -8.71 16.19 -14.21
CA ILE A 348 -7.94 14.96 -14.33
C ILE A 348 -6.57 15.27 -14.90
N SER A 349 -5.54 15.00 -14.10
CA SER A 349 -4.13 15.21 -14.46
C SER A 349 -3.42 13.92 -14.85
N LEU A 350 -4.08 12.76 -14.67
CA LEU A 350 -3.56 11.46 -15.08
C LEU A 350 -4.72 10.50 -15.37
N LEU A 351 -4.86 10.10 -16.62
CA LEU A 351 -5.70 8.99 -17.05
C LEU A 351 -4.80 7.86 -17.54
N ASN A 352 -4.58 6.84 -16.70
CA ASN A 352 -3.74 5.71 -17.06
C ASN A 352 -4.51 4.80 -18.04
N LEU A 353 -3.98 4.72 -19.25
CA LEU A 353 -4.39 3.84 -20.33
C LEU A 353 -3.11 3.22 -20.92
N ASP A 354 -3.22 2.04 -21.49
CA ASP A 354 -2.13 1.34 -22.17
C ASP A 354 -2.69 0.48 -23.30
N GLN A 355 -1.80 -0.17 -24.06
CA GLN A 355 -2.19 -0.97 -25.23
C GLN A 355 -3.14 -2.12 -24.85
N SER A 356 -3.13 -2.57 -23.60
CA SER A 356 -4.05 -3.61 -23.13
C SER A 356 -5.52 -3.15 -23.11
N CYS A 357 -5.82 -1.85 -23.23
CA CYS A 357 -7.19 -1.34 -23.31
C CYS A 357 -7.84 -1.54 -24.70
N ILE A 358 -7.08 -1.87 -25.74
CA ILE A 358 -7.58 -2.04 -27.12
C ILE A 358 -7.04 -3.31 -27.77
N LEU A 359 -7.94 -4.16 -28.28
CA LEU A 359 -7.61 -5.39 -29.02
C LEU A 359 -7.33 -5.19 -30.54
N ALA A 360 -7.56 -4.00 -31.11
CA ALA A 360 -7.46 -3.73 -32.56
C ALA A 360 -6.67 -2.45 -32.95
N SER A 361 -6.42 -2.27 -34.26
CA SER A 361 -5.57 -1.28 -34.96
C SER A 361 -4.86 -0.19 -34.15
N ASN A 362 -3.52 -0.25 -34.14
CA ASN A 362 -2.63 0.62 -33.37
C ASN A 362 -2.66 2.12 -33.70
N GLU A 363 -3.11 2.53 -34.88
CA GLU A 363 -2.96 3.94 -35.33
C GLU A 363 -3.93 4.89 -34.61
N ASP A 364 -5.22 4.54 -34.57
CA ASP A 364 -6.23 5.35 -33.88
C ASP A 364 -6.01 5.40 -32.36
N PHE A 365 -5.56 4.27 -31.77
CA PHE A 365 -5.21 4.22 -30.36
C PHE A 365 -4.13 5.23 -30.00
N ARG A 366 -3.01 5.21 -30.73
CA ARG A 366 -1.87 6.11 -30.48
C ARG A 366 -2.28 7.56 -30.53
N ARG A 367 -3.10 7.94 -31.52
CA ARG A 367 -3.59 9.30 -31.67
C ARG A 367 -4.42 9.73 -30.45
N TYR A 368 -5.45 8.98 -30.08
CA TYR A 368 -6.31 9.33 -28.94
C TYR A 368 -5.54 9.30 -27.61
N TYR A 369 -4.61 8.37 -27.47
CA TYR A 369 -3.76 8.26 -26.29
C TYR A 369 -2.87 9.49 -26.09
N GLU A 370 -2.16 9.93 -27.13
CA GLU A 370 -1.31 11.13 -27.06
C GLU A 370 -2.14 12.40 -26.80
N ASP A 371 -3.31 12.53 -27.43
CA ASP A 371 -4.23 13.65 -27.17
C ASP A 371 -4.70 13.67 -25.70
N ILE A 372 -5.07 12.51 -25.14
CA ILE A 372 -5.46 12.37 -23.73
C ILE A 372 -4.31 12.77 -22.81
N LYS A 373 -3.08 12.34 -23.11
CA LYS A 373 -1.89 12.71 -22.35
C LYS A 373 -1.66 14.22 -22.38
N HIS A 374 -1.81 14.86 -23.54
CA HIS A 374 -1.73 16.31 -23.67
C HIS A 374 -2.82 17.03 -22.85
N TYR A 375 -4.06 16.53 -22.83
CA TYR A 375 -5.11 17.09 -21.96
C TYR A 375 -4.79 16.95 -20.46
N CYS A 376 -4.19 15.84 -20.05
CA CYS A 376 -3.71 15.63 -18.69
C CYS A 376 -2.60 16.62 -18.31
N GLU A 377 -1.63 16.84 -19.20
CA GLU A 377 -0.55 17.81 -19.01
C GLU A 377 -1.08 19.25 -18.92
N ARG A 378 -2.06 19.62 -19.78
CA ARG A 378 -2.78 20.90 -19.69
C ARG A 378 -3.39 21.10 -18.30
N ASN A 379 -4.08 20.09 -17.79
CA ASN A 379 -4.73 20.17 -16.48
C ASN A 379 -3.69 20.27 -15.35
N LYS A 380 -2.57 19.54 -15.44
CA LYS A 380 -1.44 19.63 -14.50
C LYS A 380 -0.82 21.03 -14.48
N GLY A 381 -0.58 21.63 -15.65
CA GLY A 381 -0.02 22.99 -15.76
C GLY A 381 -0.94 24.07 -15.18
N ALA A 382 -2.26 23.94 -15.36
CA ALA A 382 -3.23 24.88 -14.79
C ALA A 382 -3.23 24.89 -13.24
N VAL A 383 -2.99 23.73 -12.61
CA VAL A 383 -2.86 23.64 -11.15
C VAL A 383 -1.57 24.31 -10.68
N GLN A 384 -0.45 24.05 -11.36
CA GLN A 384 0.85 24.63 -11.02
C GLN A 384 0.82 26.16 -11.11
N GLN A 385 0.21 26.72 -12.15
CA GLN A 385 0.05 28.18 -12.30
C GLN A 385 -0.78 28.80 -11.18
N LYS A 386 -1.86 28.13 -10.74
CA LYS A 386 -2.69 28.61 -9.61
C LYS A 386 -1.95 28.63 -8.27
N ILE A 387 -1.02 27.69 -8.08
CA ILE A 387 -0.16 27.62 -6.90
C ILE A 387 0.85 28.76 -6.94
N GLU A 388 1.49 28.98 -8.10
CA GLU A 388 2.48 30.05 -8.30
C GLU A 388 1.88 31.46 -8.22
N SER A 389 0.62 31.65 -8.67
CA SER A 389 -0.08 32.93 -8.58
C SER A 389 -0.67 33.24 -7.19
N GLY A 390 -0.50 32.35 -6.20
CA GLY A 390 -0.94 32.57 -4.82
C GLY A 390 -2.47 32.62 -4.64
N THR A 391 -3.25 32.18 -5.63
CA THR A 391 -4.72 32.23 -5.64
C THR A 391 -5.39 30.93 -5.20
N ALA A 392 -4.64 29.99 -4.63
CA ALA A 392 -5.16 28.67 -4.26
C ALA A 392 -5.80 28.69 -2.85
N ASP A 393 -7.08 28.35 -2.75
CA ASP A 393 -7.69 27.86 -1.51
C ASP A 393 -6.97 26.59 -1.04
N ALA A 394 -6.69 26.52 0.25
CA ALA A 394 -5.82 25.55 0.91
C ALA A 394 -6.40 24.11 1.03
N ASN A 395 -7.02 23.58 -0.02
CA ASN A 395 -7.53 22.21 -0.10
C ASN A 395 -6.87 21.36 -1.21
N ILE A 396 -5.73 21.79 -1.72
CA ILE A 396 -4.88 20.95 -2.58
C ILE A 396 -3.96 20.14 -1.65
N PRO A 397 -4.01 18.79 -1.64
CA PRO A 397 -3.00 18.01 -0.94
C PRO A 397 -1.69 18.11 -1.72
N SER A 398 -0.91 19.14 -1.42
CA SER A 398 0.52 19.17 -1.67
C SER A 398 1.17 18.26 -0.63
N ARG A 399 1.63 17.08 -1.05
CA ARG A 399 2.81 16.46 -0.48
C ARG A 399 3.37 15.47 -1.48
N THR A 400 4.55 15.82 -1.95
CA THR A 400 5.62 14.96 -2.43
C THR A 400 5.73 13.70 -1.57
N GLY A 401 4.92 12.70 -1.86
CA GLY A 401 5.22 11.31 -1.57
C GLY A 401 5.97 10.79 -2.78
N SER A 402 7.20 10.31 -2.55
CA SER A 402 8.03 9.52 -3.46
C SER A 402 7.34 9.10 -4.76
N GLU A 403 7.91 9.52 -5.89
CA GLU A 403 7.77 8.84 -7.16
C GLU A 403 8.25 7.39 -6.99
N GLU A 404 7.39 6.52 -6.47
CA GLU A 404 7.44 5.10 -6.78
C GLU A 404 6.34 4.85 -7.80
N PRO A 405 6.65 4.38 -9.01
CA PRO A 405 5.64 3.74 -9.82
C PRO A 405 5.07 2.60 -8.97
N MET A 406 3.74 2.40 -9.02
CA MET A 406 3.17 1.10 -8.66
C MET A 406 4.01 0.06 -9.39
N LYS A 407 4.90 -0.62 -8.64
CA LYS A 407 5.80 -1.62 -9.22
C LYS A 407 4.93 -2.58 -10.01
N GLU A 408 5.33 -2.80 -11.25
CA GLU A 408 4.83 -3.86 -12.09
C GLU A 408 4.68 -5.11 -11.22
N VAL A 409 3.45 -5.60 -11.08
CA VAL A 409 3.27 -7.00 -10.77
C VAL A 409 3.73 -7.71 -12.03
N GLU A 410 5.02 -8.05 -12.08
CA GLU A 410 5.54 -8.96 -13.10
C GLU A 410 4.58 -10.14 -13.18
N LYS A 411 3.99 -10.34 -14.36
CA LYS A 411 3.43 -11.64 -14.73
C LYS A 411 4.56 -12.65 -14.58
N GLN A 412 4.61 -13.38 -13.48
CA GLN A 412 5.34 -14.63 -13.47
C GLN A 412 4.66 -15.56 -14.49
N PRO A 413 5.42 -16.17 -15.42
CA PRO A 413 4.84 -17.08 -16.38
C PRO A 413 4.28 -18.30 -15.66
N ASP A 414 3.10 -18.76 -16.10
CA ASP A 414 2.53 -20.05 -15.77
C ASP A 414 3.60 -21.14 -15.93
N GLN A 415 4.21 -21.57 -14.83
CA GLN A 415 4.86 -22.86 -14.79
C GLN A 415 3.76 -23.89 -14.65
N ALA A 416 3.38 -24.42 -15.81
CA ALA A 416 2.61 -25.63 -15.96
C ALA A 416 3.05 -26.68 -14.92
N ILE A 417 2.11 -27.07 -14.06
CA ILE A 417 2.19 -28.30 -13.28
C ILE A 417 2.15 -29.44 -14.29
N PRO A 418 3.21 -30.24 -14.48
CA PRO A 418 3.08 -31.47 -15.25
C PRO A 418 2.30 -32.45 -14.38
N GLY A 419 1.17 -32.89 -14.89
CA GLY A 419 0.34 -33.87 -14.21
C GLY A 419 1.04 -35.23 -14.03
N LYS A 420 0.60 -35.91 -12.96
CA LYS A 420 0.48 -37.36 -12.76
C LYS A 420 1.69 -38.24 -13.11
N LEU A 421 2.15 -38.99 -12.11
CA LEU A 421 2.20 -40.46 -12.16
C LEU A 421 2.42 -41.03 -10.74
N LEU A 422 1.47 -41.90 -10.36
CA LEU A 422 1.41 -42.85 -9.23
C LEU A 422 1.27 -42.27 -7.80
#